data_AF-A0AAW0GYC7-F1
#
_entry.id   AF-A0AAW0GYC7-F1
#
_cell.length_a   1.000
_cell.length_b   1.000
_cell.length_c   1.000
_cell.angle_alpha   90.00
_cell.angle_beta   90.00
_cell.angle_gamma   90.00
#
_symmetry.space_group_name_H-M   'P 1'
#
loop_
_entity.id
_entity.type
_entity.pdbx_description
1 polymer ?
#
loop_
_entity_poly.entity_id
_entity_poly.type
_entity_poly.pdbx_seq_one_letter_code
_entity_poly.pdbx_strand_id
1 'polypeptide(L)'
;MKFTTVFTCLAVALSASASPLSNSRVGSRAANIASDVWDPKVNTPTTGTVWTTGSKQNITWDTAGIPEEALDTPGVIYLGHIENDSENLDIANPIAKGFKYRDGTVEVTVPDVETRPDYIVALLGDSGNISPQFTISKDGAIPSPAENATEPVTSSVPVTSPIPVTSPVATPDTTPIEN
;
A
#
# COMPACT_ATOMS: atom_id res chain seq x y z
N MET A 1 80.92 -34.83 -57.23
CA MET A 1 81.30 -35.85 -56.21
C MET A 1 81.07 -35.26 -54.82
N LYS A 2 80.34 -36.02 -54.00
CA LYS A 2 80.44 -36.16 -52.53
C LYS A 2 79.76 -35.13 -51.59
N PHE A 3 78.84 -35.73 -50.82
CA PHE A 3 78.16 -35.38 -49.56
C PHE A 3 79.01 -34.65 -48.51
N THR A 4 78.35 -33.90 -47.59
CA THR A 4 78.19 -34.27 -46.16
C THR A 4 77.47 -33.19 -45.32
N THR A 5 76.44 -33.64 -44.60
CA THR A 5 75.61 -33.02 -43.54
C THR A 5 76.39 -32.65 -42.26
N VAL A 6 75.99 -31.59 -41.53
CA VAL A 6 75.89 -31.61 -40.03
C VAL A 6 74.77 -30.68 -39.52
N PHE A 7 73.93 -31.27 -38.66
CA PHE A 7 72.91 -30.72 -37.75
C PHE A 7 73.47 -29.72 -36.72
N THR A 8 72.81 -28.59 -36.42
CA THR A 8 72.86 -28.01 -35.04
C THR A 8 71.80 -26.96 -34.70
N CYS A 9 71.29 -27.10 -33.47
CA CYS A 9 70.70 -26.14 -32.51
C CYS A 9 69.37 -25.46 -32.89
N LEU A 10 68.22 -25.93 -32.37
CA LEU A 10 67.69 -25.78 -31.00
C LEU A 10 66.99 -24.42 -30.79
N ALA A 11 65.73 -24.53 -30.38
CA ALA A 11 64.65 -23.57 -30.55
C ALA A 11 64.77 -22.24 -29.80
N VAL A 12 64.09 -21.26 -30.38
CA VAL A 12 63.88 -19.87 -29.95
C VAL A 12 63.31 -19.78 -28.53
N ALA A 13 63.93 -18.97 -27.68
CA ALA A 13 63.39 -18.55 -26.40
C ALA A 13 62.28 -17.51 -26.59
N LEU A 14 61.03 -17.84 -26.23
CA LEU A 14 59.97 -16.86 -26.05
C LEU A 14 59.88 -16.43 -24.58
N SER A 15 60.10 -15.15 -24.36
CA SER A 15 59.96 -14.48 -23.07
C SER A 15 58.49 -14.46 -22.64
N ALA A 16 58.16 -15.06 -21.51
CA ALA A 16 56.82 -14.95 -20.92
C ALA A 16 56.74 -13.66 -20.09
N SER A 17 56.04 -12.64 -20.58
CA SER A 17 55.64 -11.48 -19.79
C SER A 17 54.39 -11.86 -18.97
N ALA A 18 54.58 -12.07 -17.67
CA ALA A 18 53.49 -12.31 -16.72
C ALA A 18 53.00 -10.97 -16.15
N SER A 19 51.77 -10.57 -16.48
CA SER A 19 51.06 -9.52 -15.76
C SER A 19 50.42 -10.13 -14.51
N PRO A 20 50.56 -9.53 -13.31
CA PRO A 20 49.79 -9.98 -12.17
C PRO A 20 48.30 -9.67 -12.42
N LEU A 21 47.47 -10.71 -12.56
CA LEU A 21 46.03 -10.56 -12.40
C LEU A 21 45.76 -10.28 -10.91
N SER A 22 45.55 -9.01 -10.59
CA SER A 22 44.79 -8.63 -9.40
C SER A 22 43.32 -8.98 -9.62
N ASN A 23 42.97 -10.27 -9.51
CA ASN A 23 41.58 -10.64 -9.32
C ASN A 23 41.26 -10.45 -7.84
N SER A 24 40.76 -9.26 -7.53
CA SER A 24 40.08 -8.94 -6.28
C SER A 24 39.14 -10.09 -5.92
N ARG A 25 39.30 -10.60 -4.70
CA ARG A 25 38.29 -11.46 -4.07
C ARG A 25 37.03 -10.62 -3.90
N VAL A 26 36.15 -10.63 -4.91
CA VAL A 26 34.76 -10.26 -4.71
C VAL A 26 34.05 -11.53 -4.29
N GLY A 27 33.90 -11.70 -2.98
CA GLY A 27 32.77 -12.47 -2.49
C GLY A 27 31.52 -11.74 -2.95
N SER A 28 30.76 -12.35 -3.85
CA SER A 28 29.37 -11.99 -4.09
C SER A 28 28.69 -13.22 -4.63
N ARG A 29 28.08 -13.94 -3.68
CA ARG A 29 26.73 -14.51 -3.74
C ARG A 29 26.28 -14.86 -5.17
N ALA A 30 26.08 -16.15 -5.42
CA ALA A 30 25.29 -16.63 -6.55
C ALA A 30 24.11 -15.67 -6.79
N ALA A 31 24.13 -14.99 -7.92
CA ALA A 31 23.02 -14.18 -8.36
C ALA A 31 21.81 -15.12 -8.42
N ASN A 32 20.89 -14.95 -7.48
CA ASN A 32 19.54 -15.40 -7.71
C ASN A 32 19.13 -14.67 -8.98
N ILE A 33 18.93 -15.41 -10.06
CA ILE A 33 18.24 -14.91 -11.23
C ILE A 33 16.86 -14.56 -10.68
N ALA A 34 16.65 -13.28 -10.35
CA ALA A 34 15.41 -12.81 -9.81
C ALA A 34 14.34 -13.23 -10.80
N SER A 35 13.32 -13.94 -10.31
CA SER A 35 12.08 -14.10 -11.03
C SER A 35 11.68 -12.71 -11.53
N ASP A 36 11.46 -12.57 -12.84
CA ASP A 36 10.90 -11.38 -13.49
C ASP A 36 9.58 -10.93 -12.83
N VAL A 37 9.00 -11.84 -12.03
CA VAL A 37 7.83 -11.62 -11.20
C VAL A 37 8.23 -11.13 -9.79
N TRP A 38 7.84 -9.91 -9.45
CA TRP A 38 7.90 -9.29 -8.13
C TRP A 38 6.47 -9.00 -7.62
N ASP A 39 6.28 -8.95 -6.30
CA ASP A 39 4.94 -8.76 -5.71
C ASP A 39 5.08 -7.77 -4.54
N PRO A 40 5.10 -6.45 -4.82
CA PRO A 40 5.20 -5.44 -3.79
C PRO A 40 3.92 -5.42 -2.95
N LYS A 41 3.99 -5.96 -1.74
CA LYS A 41 2.84 -5.99 -0.83
C LYS A 41 2.36 -4.57 -0.50
N VAL A 42 1.10 -4.27 -0.77
CA VAL A 42 0.44 -3.04 -0.30
C VAL A 42 0.25 -3.12 1.22
N ASN A 43 0.73 -2.10 1.94
CA ASN A 43 0.69 -2.00 3.39
C ASN A 43 -0.44 -1.09 3.87
N THR A 44 -0.76 -0.03 3.12
CA THR A 44 -1.93 0.82 3.39
C THR A 44 -2.70 1.06 2.09
N PRO A 45 -4.04 1.01 2.12
CA PRO A 45 -4.93 0.82 3.27
C PRO A 45 -4.93 -0.61 3.84
N THR A 46 -5.34 -0.75 5.11
CA THR A 46 -5.54 -2.05 5.79
C THR A 46 -7.03 -2.28 6.07
N THR A 47 -7.39 -3.51 6.46
CA THR A 47 -8.74 -3.84 6.90
C THR A 47 -9.23 -2.90 8.01
N GLY A 48 -10.43 -2.35 7.83
CA GLY A 48 -11.03 -1.39 8.76
C GLY A 48 -10.60 0.06 8.54
N THR A 49 -9.71 0.34 7.57
CA THR A 49 -9.42 1.72 7.15
C THR A 49 -10.67 2.34 6.53
N VAL A 50 -10.97 3.59 6.89
CA VAL A 50 -12.07 4.37 6.30
C VAL A 50 -11.50 5.62 5.66
N TRP A 51 -11.78 5.80 4.37
CA TRP A 51 -11.42 6.99 3.60
C TRP A 51 -12.65 7.83 3.32
N THR A 52 -12.54 9.14 3.49
CA THR A 52 -13.59 10.07 3.08
C THR A 52 -13.35 10.54 1.65
N THR A 53 -14.38 10.62 0.82
CA THR A 53 -14.25 11.16 -0.54
C THR A 53 -13.67 12.58 -0.52
N GLY A 54 -12.79 12.89 -1.49
CA GLY A 54 -12.08 14.16 -1.57
C GLY A 54 -10.94 14.35 -0.56
N SER A 55 -10.76 13.44 0.41
CA SER A 55 -9.63 13.49 1.34
C SER A 55 -8.32 13.08 0.66
N LYS A 56 -7.19 13.52 1.23
CA LYS A 56 -5.85 13.07 0.84
C LYS A 56 -5.46 11.86 1.67
N GLN A 57 -5.06 10.78 1.02
CA GLN A 57 -4.71 9.51 1.66
C GLN A 57 -3.37 8.99 1.14
N ASN A 58 -2.62 8.30 1.99
CA ASN A 58 -1.34 7.69 1.62
C ASN A 58 -1.52 6.20 1.37
N ILE A 59 -1.16 5.80 0.16
CA ILE A 59 -0.98 4.39 -0.19
C ILE A 59 0.49 4.08 0.03
N THR A 60 0.78 2.96 0.66
CA THR A 60 2.15 2.51 0.95
C THR A 60 2.32 1.06 0.54
N TRP A 61 3.52 0.69 0.11
CA TRP A 61 3.87 -0.66 -0.29
C TRP A 61 5.28 -1.02 0.16
N ASP A 62 5.58 -2.31 0.18
CA ASP A 62 6.93 -2.79 0.38
C ASP A 62 7.76 -2.65 -0.90
N THR A 63 8.96 -2.12 -0.75
CA THR A 63 9.94 -1.98 -1.84
C THR A 63 11.00 -3.09 -1.80
N ALA A 64 11.02 -3.89 -0.73
CA ALA A 64 11.85 -5.06 -0.65
C ALA A 64 11.44 -6.08 -1.72
N GLY A 65 12.41 -6.58 -2.49
CA GLY A 65 12.17 -7.58 -3.52
C GLY A 65 11.83 -7.00 -4.90
N ILE A 66 11.66 -5.68 -5.04
CA ILE A 66 11.57 -5.03 -6.34
C ILE A 66 12.97 -5.02 -6.99
N PRO A 67 13.16 -5.53 -8.21
CA PRO A 67 14.43 -5.45 -8.94
C PRO A 67 14.87 -3.99 -9.14
N GLU A 68 16.17 -3.73 -9.15
CA GLU A 68 16.68 -2.35 -9.23
C GLU A 68 16.22 -1.64 -10.51
N GLU A 69 16.14 -2.40 -11.61
CA GLU A 69 15.63 -1.97 -12.90
C GLU A 69 14.13 -1.59 -12.89
N ALA A 70 13.34 -2.14 -11.98
CA ALA A 70 11.91 -1.86 -11.86
C ALA A 70 11.59 -0.70 -10.90
N LEU A 71 12.50 -0.39 -9.96
CA LEU A 71 12.30 0.63 -8.93
C LEU A 71 12.02 2.04 -9.47
N ASP A 72 12.60 2.38 -10.62
CA ASP A 72 12.46 3.70 -11.28
C ASP A 72 11.43 3.70 -12.42
N THR A 73 10.73 2.59 -12.65
CA THR A 73 9.65 2.52 -13.65
C THR A 73 8.40 3.26 -13.14
N PRO A 74 7.61 3.89 -14.03
CA PRO A 74 6.41 4.61 -13.63
C PRO A 74 5.31 3.63 -13.21
N GLY A 75 4.86 3.74 -11.96
CA GLY A 75 3.75 2.96 -11.42
C GLY A 75 2.38 3.55 -11.72
N VAL A 76 1.35 2.70 -11.56
CA VAL A 76 -0.07 3.07 -11.68
C VAL A 76 -0.85 2.41 -10.55
N ILE A 77 -1.83 3.12 -9.98
CA ILE A 77 -2.76 2.57 -8.98
C ILE A 77 -4.18 2.78 -9.47
N TYR A 78 -4.96 1.70 -9.44
CA TYR A 78 -6.40 1.71 -9.68
C TYR A 78 -7.18 1.51 -8.39
N LEU A 79 -8.39 2.06 -8.37
CA LEU A 79 -9.39 1.76 -7.37
C LEU A 79 -10.35 0.70 -7.93
N GLY A 80 -10.75 -0.25 -7.11
CA GLY A 80 -11.81 -1.21 -7.43
C GLY A 80 -12.60 -1.60 -6.19
N HIS A 81 -13.48 -2.58 -6.32
CA HIS A 81 -14.26 -3.11 -5.22
C HIS A 81 -14.60 -4.58 -5.47
N ILE A 82 -14.66 -5.36 -4.40
CA ILE A 82 -14.93 -6.79 -4.52
C ILE A 82 -16.44 -7.03 -4.56
N GLU A 83 -16.94 -7.52 -5.70
CA GLU A 83 -18.33 -7.93 -5.87
C GLU A 83 -18.38 -9.24 -6.64
N ASN A 84 -19.08 -10.24 -6.10
CA ASN A 84 -19.16 -11.60 -6.68
C ASN A 84 -17.79 -12.21 -7.01
N ASP A 85 -16.82 -12.11 -6.09
CA ASP A 85 -15.44 -12.59 -6.26
C ASP A 85 -14.70 -11.94 -7.45
N SER A 86 -15.16 -10.76 -7.90
CA SER A 86 -14.52 -9.95 -8.94
C SER A 86 -14.05 -8.60 -8.38
N GLU A 87 -12.94 -8.08 -8.90
CA GLU A 87 -12.25 -6.89 -8.40
C GLU A 87 -12.83 -5.54 -8.89
N ASN A 88 -13.65 -5.57 -9.95
CA ASN A 88 -14.31 -4.39 -10.54
C ASN A 88 -13.41 -3.15 -10.61
N LEU A 89 -12.17 -3.33 -11.08
CA LEU A 89 -11.18 -2.24 -11.18
C LEU A 89 -11.64 -1.15 -12.15
N ASP A 90 -11.57 0.10 -11.73
CA ASP A 90 -11.76 1.26 -12.62
C ASP A 90 -10.45 1.58 -13.36
N ILE A 91 -10.19 0.78 -14.40
CA ILE A 91 -8.99 0.91 -15.25
C ILE A 91 -9.02 2.22 -16.06
N ALA A 92 -10.19 2.82 -16.26
CA ALA A 92 -10.33 4.06 -17.02
C ALA A 92 -9.85 5.28 -16.21
N ASN A 93 -9.96 5.24 -14.88
CA ASN A 93 -9.63 6.36 -13.99
C ASN A 93 -8.61 5.95 -12.92
N PRO A 94 -7.31 5.89 -13.23
CA PRO A 94 -6.28 5.64 -12.22
C PRO A 94 -6.28 6.73 -11.16
N ILE A 95 -6.20 6.33 -9.88
CA ILE A 95 -6.14 7.25 -8.74
C ILE A 95 -4.73 7.79 -8.49
N ALA A 96 -3.71 7.11 -9.02
CA ALA A 96 -2.33 7.59 -9.08
C ALA A 96 -1.61 7.04 -10.31
N LYS A 97 -0.71 7.82 -10.90
CA LYS A 97 0.14 7.38 -12.01
C LYS A 97 1.45 8.15 -12.06
N GLY A 98 2.51 7.51 -12.55
CA GLY A 98 3.81 8.13 -12.81
C GLY A 98 4.70 8.35 -11.59
N PHE A 99 4.33 7.80 -10.43
CA PHE A 99 5.21 7.71 -9.26
C PHE A 99 6.25 6.60 -9.46
N LYS A 100 7.31 6.60 -8.65
CA LYS A 100 8.34 5.56 -8.70
C LYS A 100 8.08 4.52 -7.61
N TYR A 101 8.30 3.26 -7.93
CA TYR A 101 8.20 2.17 -6.94
C TYR A 101 9.14 2.35 -5.76
N ARG A 102 10.32 2.94 -5.99
CA ARG A 102 11.31 3.26 -4.95
C ARG A 102 10.78 4.16 -3.84
N ASP A 103 9.77 4.97 -4.12
CA ASP A 103 9.24 5.92 -3.14
C ASP A 103 8.52 5.19 -1.99
N GLY A 104 8.00 3.97 -2.24
CA GLY A 104 7.30 3.16 -1.24
C GLY A 104 5.95 3.75 -0.78
N THR A 105 5.59 4.93 -1.30
CA THR A 105 4.35 5.62 -0.97
C THR A 105 3.93 6.59 -2.07
N VAL A 106 2.63 6.84 -2.17
CA VAL A 106 2.06 7.92 -2.97
C VAL A 106 0.84 8.52 -2.24
N GLU A 107 0.75 9.85 -2.23
CA GLU A 107 -0.43 10.56 -1.77
C GLU A 107 -1.46 10.63 -2.91
N VAL A 108 -2.69 10.25 -2.62
CA VAL A 108 -3.82 10.28 -3.57
C VAL A 108 -4.96 11.13 -3.04
N THR A 109 -5.73 11.71 -3.95
CA THR A 109 -7.03 12.29 -3.59
C THR A 109 -8.10 11.23 -3.83
N VAL A 110 -8.89 10.93 -2.80
CA VAL A 110 -9.94 9.92 -2.87
C VAL A 110 -11.02 10.40 -3.86
N PRO A 111 -11.32 9.64 -4.94
CA PRO A 111 -12.31 10.05 -5.92
C PRO A 111 -13.72 10.09 -5.31
N ASP A 112 -14.63 10.82 -5.96
CA ASP A 112 -16.03 10.83 -5.57
C ASP A 112 -16.72 9.55 -6.04
N VAL A 113 -16.84 8.57 -5.13
CA VAL A 113 -17.43 7.25 -5.39
C VAL A 113 -18.55 6.96 -4.38
N GLU A 114 -19.32 5.90 -4.65
CA GLU A 114 -20.38 5.45 -3.74
C GLU A 114 -19.81 4.99 -2.39
N THR A 115 -20.61 5.10 -1.32
CA THR A 115 -20.16 4.58 -0.03
C THR A 115 -20.22 3.06 -0.02
N ARG A 116 -19.07 2.39 0.12
CA ARG A 116 -18.99 0.93 0.22
C ARG A 116 -17.87 0.46 1.15
N PRO A 117 -18.00 -0.72 1.79
CA PRO A 117 -16.99 -1.26 2.71
C PRO A 117 -15.95 -2.20 2.05
N ASP A 118 -16.08 -2.47 0.76
CA ASP A 118 -15.40 -3.54 0.00
C ASP A 118 -14.41 -3.00 -1.05
N TYR A 119 -13.96 -1.75 -0.90
CA TYR A 119 -12.98 -1.15 -1.81
C TYR A 119 -11.60 -1.79 -1.68
N ILE A 120 -10.88 -1.80 -2.79
CA ILE A 120 -9.49 -2.25 -2.89
C ILE A 120 -8.69 -1.25 -3.73
N VAL A 121 -7.39 -1.15 -3.44
CA VAL A 121 -6.44 -0.51 -4.37
C VAL A 121 -5.58 -1.59 -5.01
N ALA A 122 -5.38 -1.48 -6.31
CA ALA A 122 -4.49 -2.36 -7.08
C ALA A 122 -3.29 -1.54 -7.55
N LEU A 123 -2.10 -1.92 -7.08
CA LEU A 123 -0.83 -1.37 -7.54
C LEU A 123 -0.30 -2.20 -8.73
N LEU A 124 -0.09 -1.57 -9.88
CA LEU A 124 0.20 -2.25 -11.15
C LEU A 124 1.69 -2.28 -11.47
N GLY A 125 2.39 -3.29 -10.94
CA GLY A 125 3.74 -3.65 -11.35
C GLY A 125 3.73 -4.74 -12.42
N ASP A 126 4.31 -5.88 -12.07
CA ASP A 126 4.39 -7.09 -12.89
C ASP A 126 3.30 -8.14 -12.53
N SER A 127 2.75 -8.15 -11.30
CA SER A 127 1.50 -8.86 -10.94
C SER A 127 0.86 -8.50 -9.57
N GLY A 128 -0.43 -8.16 -9.59
CA GLY A 128 -1.42 -8.59 -8.58
C GLY A 128 -1.39 -7.97 -7.17
N ASN A 129 -0.91 -6.75 -6.98
CA ASN A 129 -0.69 -6.18 -5.64
C ASN A 129 -1.91 -5.45 -5.11
N ILE A 130 -2.87 -6.22 -4.63
CA ILE A 130 -4.15 -5.70 -4.17
C ILE A 130 -4.12 -5.52 -2.65
N SER A 131 -4.64 -4.39 -2.17
CA SER A 131 -4.79 -4.16 -0.73
C SER A 131 -5.84 -5.08 -0.12
N PRO A 132 -5.83 -5.27 1.21
CA PRO A 132 -7.03 -5.67 1.93
C PRO A 132 -8.22 -4.75 1.60
N GLN A 133 -9.44 -5.27 1.79
CA GLN A 133 -10.65 -4.48 1.67
C GLN A 133 -10.69 -3.34 2.69
N PHE A 134 -11.15 -2.18 2.26
CA PHE A 134 -11.33 -1.00 3.10
C PHE A 134 -12.60 -0.24 2.70
N THR A 135 -12.98 0.73 3.52
CA THR A 135 -14.21 1.50 3.31
C THR A 135 -13.92 2.86 2.70
N ILE A 136 -14.71 3.27 1.71
CA ILE A 136 -14.81 4.67 1.28
C ILE A 136 -16.19 5.17 1.67
N SER A 137 -16.25 6.36 2.26
CA SER A 137 -17.47 7.02 2.70
C SER A 137 -17.58 8.39 2.05
N LYS A 138 -18.75 8.68 1.46
CA LYS A 138 -19.07 10.04 1.01
C LYS A 138 -19.32 10.89 2.25
N ASP A 139 -18.76 12.10 2.28
CA ASP A 139 -18.78 13.00 3.44
C ASP A 139 -20.19 13.05 4.09
N GLY A 140 -20.29 12.70 5.37
CA GLY A 140 -21.55 12.65 6.13
C GLY A 140 -22.30 11.31 6.18
N ALA A 141 -21.91 10.29 5.41
CA ALA A 141 -22.48 8.94 5.51
C ALA A 141 -21.47 8.01 6.20
N ILE A 142 -21.54 7.86 7.53
CA ILE A 142 -20.77 6.83 8.23
C ILE A 142 -21.47 5.49 7.96
N PRO A 143 -20.85 4.55 7.21
CA PRO A 143 -21.37 3.19 7.15
C PRO A 143 -21.20 2.58 8.53
N SER A 144 -22.33 2.34 9.20
CA SER A 144 -22.39 1.68 10.50
C SER A 144 -21.82 0.26 10.36
N PRO A 145 -20.72 -0.10 11.03
CA PRO A 145 -20.13 -1.42 10.92
C PRO A 145 -20.90 -2.41 11.80
N ALA A 146 -22.06 -2.89 11.34
CA ALA A 146 -22.71 -4.12 11.83
C ALA A 146 -23.96 -4.46 11.00
N GLU A 147 -23.81 -5.28 9.96
CA GLU A 147 -24.93 -6.07 9.44
C GLU A 147 -24.46 -7.50 9.15
N ASN A 148 -23.97 -8.17 10.18
CA ASN A 148 -24.00 -9.63 10.27
C ASN A 148 -24.07 -10.08 11.73
N ALA A 149 -25.22 -9.85 12.36
CA ALA A 149 -25.63 -10.53 13.58
C ALA A 149 -27.15 -10.62 13.60
N THR A 150 -27.65 -11.78 13.19
CA THR A 150 -29.00 -12.26 13.46
C THR A 150 -29.22 -12.32 14.97
N GLU A 151 -29.89 -11.33 15.56
CA GLU A 151 -30.73 -11.51 16.76
C GLU A 151 -31.90 -10.50 16.75
N PRO A 152 -33.14 -10.92 17.05
CA PRO A 152 -34.29 -10.03 17.08
C PRO A 152 -34.50 -9.46 18.48
N VAL A 153 -34.47 -8.13 18.64
CA VAL A 153 -35.10 -7.49 19.81
C VAL A 153 -35.94 -6.28 19.40
N THR A 154 -37.24 -6.55 19.48
CA THR A 154 -38.44 -5.69 19.58
C THR A 154 -38.26 -4.22 20.01
N SER A 155 -38.85 -3.35 19.17
CA SER A 155 -39.61 -2.13 19.43
C SER A 155 -39.64 -1.53 20.85
N SER A 156 -39.33 -0.23 20.95
CA SER A 156 -40.27 0.77 21.52
C SER A 156 -39.78 2.23 21.36
N VAL A 157 -40.43 2.91 20.39
CA VAL A 157 -40.90 4.32 20.30
C VAL A 157 -40.00 5.55 20.62
N PRO A 158 -40.18 6.66 19.84
CA PRO A 158 -39.50 7.94 20.06
C PRO A 158 -40.27 8.84 21.05
N VAL A 159 -39.54 9.60 21.88
CA VAL A 159 -40.09 10.77 22.56
C VAL A 159 -39.46 12.03 21.98
N THR A 160 -40.34 12.88 21.45
CA THR A 160 -40.04 14.19 20.86
C THR A 160 -40.64 15.26 21.77
N SER A 161 -39.87 16.33 21.96
CA SER A 161 -40.32 17.74 22.14
C SER A 161 -40.57 18.34 23.55
N PRO A 162 -40.47 19.69 23.68
CA PRO A 162 -39.81 20.42 24.77
C PRO A 162 -40.78 21.13 25.73
N ILE A 163 -40.34 21.92 26.73
CA ILE A 163 -40.39 23.41 26.83
C ILE A 163 -39.96 23.79 28.29
N PRO A 164 -39.29 24.95 28.54
CA PRO A 164 -38.89 25.43 29.88
C PRO A 164 -40.03 26.12 30.64
N VAL A 165 -40.06 26.01 31.98
CA VAL A 165 -40.96 26.79 32.84
C VAL A 165 -40.20 27.45 33.99
N THR A 166 -40.02 28.76 33.88
CA THR A 166 -39.78 29.72 34.96
C THR A 166 -41.10 30.11 35.63
N SER A 167 -41.15 30.18 36.96
CA SER A 167 -42.13 30.97 37.75
C SER A 167 -41.77 31.01 39.26
N PRO A 168 -42.31 31.97 40.04
CA PRO A 168 -41.50 32.85 40.90
C PRO A 168 -41.78 32.82 42.44
N VAL A 169 -40.92 33.58 43.15
CA VAL A 169 -41.05 34.33 44.43
C VAL A 169 -42.39 34.33 45.19
N ALA A 170 -42.32 34.13 46.53
CA ALA A 170 -43.09 34.77 47.63
C ALA A 170 -42.81 34.05 48.99
N THR A 171 -41.96 34.56 49.90
CA THR A 171 -42.20 35.43 51.10
C THR A 171 -42.46 34.69 52.45
N PRO A 172 -42.18 35.33 53.61
CA PRO A 172 -41.55 34.71 54.80
C PRO A 172 -42.47 34.56 56.02
N ASP A 173 -42.02 33.83 57.05
CA ASP A 173 -42.48 33.98 58.46
C ASP A 173 -41.47 33.26 59.43
N THR A 174 -40.62 33.94 60.20
CA THR A 174 -40.77 34.44 61.60
C THR A 174 -40.72 33.36 62.71
N THR A 175 -39.53 33.19 63.33
CA THR A 175 -39.12 32.96 64.76
C THR A 175 -40.00 32.16 65.77
N PRO A 176 -39.46 31.49 66.83
CA PRO A 176 -38.54 32.08 67.83
C PRO A 176 -37.48 31.18 68.56
N ILE A 177 -36.55 31.90 69.22
CA ILE A 177 -35.58 31.70 70.34
C ILE A 177 -35.48 30.41 71.21
N GLU A 178 -34.30 30.34 71.87
CA GLU A 178 -33.85 29.58 73.08
C GLU A 178 -33.32 28.16 72.83
N ASN A 179 -32.12 27.74 73.27
CA ASN A 179 -31.38 28.03 74.50
C ASN A 179 -29.86 27.78 74.31
#